data_AF-A0A417LHF0-F1
#
_entry.id   AF-A0A417LHF0-F1
#
_cell.length_a   1.000
_cell.length_b   1.000
_cell.length_c   1.000
_cell.angle_alpha   90.00
_cell.angle_beta   90.00
_cell.angle_gamma   90.00
#
_symmetry.space_group_name_H-M   'P 1'
#
loop_
_entity.id
_entity.type
_entity.pdbx_description
1 polymer ?
#
loop_
_entity_poly.entity_id
_entity_poly.type
_entity_poly.pdbx_seq_one_letter_code
_entity_poly.pdbx_strand_id
1 'polypeptide(L)'
;MMKNKLFYYLIAIACLGCQHKEGNKEQISYLLKQDTVNKSSVAMVPDESSFEMRLYAEVLPVTEDRVYFTIYNHSDREAVFGDDVKIEYYDTITSTWVNTYPENAVYTLMAHPVPSHGYCDGNAFLYKHEPGKYRIVKTIDKANQSYLVIGNFSLSNTHEIAQIYKEPDWGPVQYKDGYEALDMFIKRNTYYPAALKGSGLKAVVVCELTIDTLGRIQKTKILSKKTNLLFEEQAIKLVGKIPGKWQPACDSHGRYLDKYGVFVRFDEGSK
;
A
#
# COMPACT_ATOMS: atom_id res chain seq x y z
N MET A 1 -18.69 4.40 -31.09
CA MET A 1 -17.25 4.37 -30.74
C MET A 1 -17.15 4.51 -29.22
N MET A 2 -16.83 3.42 -28.53
CA MET A 2 -17.03 3.26 -27.08
C MET A 2 -16.18 4.23 -26.25
N LYS A 3 -16.84 5.00 -25.39
CA LYS A 3 -16.24 5.76 -24.29
C LYS A 3 -15.80 4.75 -23.21
N ASN A 4 -14.50 4.55 -23.03
CA ASN A 4 -13.98 3.88 -21.84
C ASN A 4 -14.19 4.80 -20.63
N LYS A 5 -15.27 4.58 -19.88
CA LYS A 5 -15.42 5.13 -18.53
C LYS A 5 -14.54 4.28 -17.61
N LEU A 6 -13.37 4.81 -17.23
CA LEU A 6 -12.55 4.26 -16.16
C LEU A 6 -13.33 4.43 -14.84
N PHE A 7 -13.74 3.33 -14.21
CA PHE A 7 -14.34 3.36 -12.87
C PHE A 7 -13.20 3.30 -11.84
N TYR A 8 -12.92 4.43 -11.20
CA TYR A 8 -12.09 4.49 -9.99
C TYR A 8 -12.93 4.04 -8.79
N TYR A 9 -12.39 3.16 -7.94
CA TYR A 9 -12.99 2.80 -6.66
C TYR A 9 -12.03 3.19 -5.53
N LEU A 10 -12.34 4.30 -4.85
CA LEU A 10 -11.74 4.71 -3.58
C LEU A 10 -12.31 3.85 -2.45
N ILE A 11 -11.50 3.03 -1.79
CA ILE A 11 -11.91 2.30 -0.58
C ILE A 11 -10.76 2.34 0.43
N ALA A 12 -10.90 3.19 1.45
CA ALA A 12 -9.94 3.33 2.55
C ALA A 12 -9.98 2.09 3.48
N ILE A 13 -8.88 1.36 3.56
CA ILE A 13 -8.73 0.18 4.42
C ILE A 13 -7.33 0.21 5.04
N ALA A 14 -7.30 0.28 6.37
CA ALA A 14 -6.11 0.27 7.19
C ALA A 14 -5.31 -1.04 7.06
N CYS A 15 -4.14 -0.99 6.44
CA CYS A 15 -3.12 -2.04 6.55
C CYS A 15 -2.29 -1.78 7.80
N LEU A 16 -2.45 -2.60 8.85
CA LEU A 16 -1.86 -2.35 10.16
C LEU A 16 -0.47 -2.98 10.28
N GLY A 17 0.58 -2.19 10.05
CA GLY A 17 1.95 -2.42 10.53
C GLY A 17 2.30 -1.58 11.76
N CYS A 18 1.34 -0.84 12.31
CA CYS A 18 1.62 0.23 13.26
C CYS A 18 1.03 -0.06 14.65
N GLN A 19 1.78 0.30 15.71
CA GLN A 19 1.34 0.22 17.10
C GLN A 19 -0.07 0.82 17.27
N HIS A 20 -1.05 0.01 17.66
CA HIS A 20 -2.37 0.50 18.00
C HIS A 20 -2.63 0.38 19.51
N LYS A 21 -2.82 1.52 20.18
CA LYS A 21 -3.75 1.63 21.31
C LYS A 21 -5.12 1.98 20.72
N GLU A 22 -6.16 1.28 21.17
CA GLU A 22 -7.55 1.45 20.71
C GLU A 22 -7.98 2.93 20.74
N GLY A 23 -8.14 3.52 19.54
CA GLY A 23 -8.53 4.91 19.32
C GLY A 23 -9.94 5.04 18.74
N ASN A 24 -10.62 6.13 19.10
CA ASN A 24 -12.07 6.37 19.07
C ASN A 24 -12.73 6.33 17.67
N LYS A 25 -13.95 5.78 17.59
CA LYS A 25 -14.69 5.39 16.36
C LYS A 25 -15.13 6.54 15.43
N GLU A 26 -14.94 7.79 15.82
CA GLU A 26 -15.43 8.98 15.10
C GLU A 26 -14.49 9.47 13.97
N GLN A 27 -13.20 9.14 14.00
CA GLN A 27 -12.21 9.62 13.01
C GLN A 27 -12.33 8.99 11.61
N ILE A 28 -13.03 7.84 11.48
CA ILE A 28 -13.18 7.10 10.21
C ILE A 28 -14.01 7.88 9.16
N SER A 29 -14.78 8.89 9.57
CA SER A 29 -15.64 9.67 8.67
C SER A 29 -14.87 10.63 7.74
N TYR A 30 -13.59 10.86 8.00
CA TYR A 30 -12.81 11.86 7.29
C TYR A 30 -12.28 11.41 5.91
N LEU A 31 -12.21 10.09 5.67
CA LEU A 31 -11.54 9.49 4.50
C LEU A 31 -12.39 9.44 3.20
N LEU A 32 -13.55 10.11 3.17
CA LEU A 32 -14.54 10.00 2.09
C LEU A 32 -14.75 11.28 1.26
N LYS A 33 -13.94 12.31 1.43
CA LYS A 33 -14.07 13.56 0.63
C LYS A 33 -13.06 13.64 -0.52
N GLN A 34 -13.49 13.07 -1.65
CA GLN A 34 -13.32 13.57 -3.01
C GLN A 34 -11.91 13.81 -3.57
N ASP A 35 -11.44 12.88 -4.42
CA ASP A 35 -10.55 13.14 -5.57
C ASP A 35 -11.22 13.97 -6.69
N THR A 36 -12.09 14.90 -6.30
CA THR A 36 -12.78 15.82 -7.22
C THR A 36 -12.88 17.19 -6.57
N VAL A 37 -11.74 17.70 -6.15
CA VAL A 37 -11.54 19.14 -6.09
C VAL A 37 -10.37 19.41 -7.01
N ASN A 38 -10.56 20.29 -8.00
CA ASN A 38 -9.48 20.99 -8.67
C ASN A 38 -8.52 21.52 -7.59
N LYS A 39 -7.50 20.73 -7.21
CA LYS A 39 -6.42 21.21 -6.36
C LYS A 39 -5.68 22.20 -7.24
N SER A 40 -5.89 23.48 -6.95
CA SER A 40 -5.01 24.53 -7.43
C SER A 40 -3.57 24.05 -7.24
N SER A 41 -2.78 24.15 -8.30
CA SER A 41 -1.38 23.76 -8.36
C SER A 41 -0.52 24.70 -7.52
N VAL A 42 -0.79 24.79 -6.22
CA VAL A 42 0.16 25.34 -5.26
C VAL A 42 1.15 24.23 -4.99
N ALA A 43 2.43 24.48 -5.28
CA ALA A 43 3.49 23.55 -4.95
C ALA A 43 3.45 23.28 -3.44
N MET A 44 3.08 22.06 -3.06
CA MET A 44 3.16 21.64 -1.65
C MET A 44 4.63 21.60 -1.27
N VAL A 45 5.01 22.33 -0.22
CA VAL A 45 6.35 22.29 0.35
C VAL A 45 6.40 21.12 1.34
N PRO A 46 7.47 20.30 1.37
CA PRO A 46 7.61 19.25 2.36
C PRO A 46 7.55 19.81 3.79
N ASP A 47 6.79 19.15 4.66
CA ASP A 47 6.74 19.44 6.10
C ASP A 47 7.43 18.30 6.86
N GLU A 48 8.75 18.42 6.95
CA GLU A 48 9.60 17.44 7.66
C GLU A 48 9.37 17.44 9.18
N SER A 49 8.71 18.46 9.73
CA SER A 49 8.39 18.53 11.16
C SER A 49 7.22 17.63 11.55
N SER A 50 6.26 17.44 10.64
CA SER A 50 5.13 16.54 10.85
C SER A 50 5.42 15.12 10.38
N PHE A 51 6.10 14.98 9.24
CA PHE A 51 6.32 13.69 8.60
C PHE A 51 7.72 13.59 8.01
N GLU A 52 8.36 12.46 8.24
CA GLU A 52 9.72 12.21 7.78
C GLU A 52 9.79 10.88 7.05
N MET A 53 10.39 10.84 5.87
CA MET A 53 10.72 9.58 5.18
C MET A 53 12.20 9.29 5.35
N ARG A 54 12.52 8.17 5.97
CA ARG A 54 13.89 7.65 6.05
C ARG A 54 14.04 6.49 5.09
N LEU A 55 15.00 6.58 4.18
CA LEU A 55 15.34 5.48 3.29
C LEU A 55 16.25 4.50 4.03
N TYR A 56 16.11 3.21 3.71
CA TYR A 56 17.01 2.19 4.25
C TYR A 56 18.46 2.37 3.76
N ALA A 57 18.63 2.88 2.54
CA ALA A 57 19.93 3.21 1.98
C ALA A 57 19.83 4.50 1.15
N GLU A 58 20.85 5.35 1.25
CA GLU A 58 20.98 6.58 0.43
C GLU A 58 21.55 6.31 -0.96
N VAL A 59 22.31 5.21 -1.11
CA VAL A 59 22.92 4.77 -2.36
C VAL A 59 22.57 3.30 -2.56
N LEU A 60 21.87 3.00 -3.66
CA LEU A 60 21.52 1.63 -4.04
C LEU A 60 22.29 1.23 -5.31
N PRO A 61 22.59 -0.06 -5.48
CA PRO A 61 23.02 -0.59 -6.77
C PRO A 61 21.97 -0.33 -7.85
N VAL A 62 22.39 -0.05 -9.09
CA VAL A 62 21.47 0.03 -10.24
C VAL A 62 20.71 -1.28 -10.51
N THR A 63 21.19 -2.40 -9.99
CA THR A 63 20.57 -3.73 -10.11
C THR A 63 19.36 -3.91 -9.20
N GLU A 64 19.11 -2.99 -8.27
CA GLU A 64 17.96 -3.09 -7.38
C GLU A 64 16.66 -2.73 -8.10
N ASP A 65 15.61 -3.49 -7.80
CA ASP A 65 14.26 -3.27 -8.33
C ASP A 65 13.38 -2.50 -7.35
N ARG A 66 13.88 -2.25 -6.13
CA ARG A 66 13.10 -1.66 -5.04
C ARG A 66 13.94 -0.71 -4.21
N VAL A 67 13.28 0.32 -3.69
CA VAL A 67 13.81 1.17 -2.62
C VAL A 67 12.91 1.03 -1.40
N TYR A 68 13.53 0.77 -0.25
CA TYR A 68 12.85 0.57 1.03
C TYR A 68 12.91 1.83 1.88
N PHE A 69 11.81 2.15 2.55
CA PHE A 69 11.70 3.34 3.37
C PHE A 69 10.77 3.16 4.56
N THR A 70 10.93 4.02 5.55
CA THR A 70 10.03 4.16 6.69
C THR A 70 9.53 5.58 6.74
N ILE A 71 8.21 5.76 6.81
CA ILE A 71 7.58 7.05 7.06
C ILE A 71 7.28 7.17 8.55
N TYR A 72 7.81 8.20 9.19
CA TYR A 72 7.54 8.56 10.57
C TYR A 72 6.50 9.67 10.62
N ASN A 73 5.55 9.54 11.53
CA ASN A 73 4.57 10.55 11.85
C ASN A 73 4.91 11.15 13.22
N HIS A 74 5.47 12.36 13.22
CA HIS A 74 5.84 13.08 14.43
C HIS A 74 4.67 13.87 15.02
N SER A 75 3.52 13.86 14.35
CA SER A 75 2.36 14.63 14.75
C SER A 75 1.44 13.89 15.73
N ASP A 76 0.50 14.64 16.29
CA ASP A 76 -0.43 14.23 17.33
C ASP A 76 -1.62 13.39 16.82
N ARG A 77 -1.75 13.18 15.50
CA ARG A 77 -2.87 12.45 14.89
C ARG A 77 -2.41 11.40 13.90
N GLU A 78 -3.23 10.36 13.75
CA GLU A 78 -3.07 9.38 12.68
C GLU A 78 -3.15 10.07 11.30
N ALA A 79 -2.27 9.65 10.41
CA ALA A 79 -2.23 10.04 9.02
C ALA A 79 -2.43 8.81 8.13
N VAL A 80 -2.72 9.00 6.85
CA VAL A 80 -2.92 7.91 5.90
C VAL A 80 -2.26 8.25 4.56
N PHE A 81 -1.83 7.24 3.83
CA PHE A 81 -1.33 7.39 2.46
C PHE A 81 -1.65 6.16 1.60
N GLY A 82 -1.72 6.29 0.27
CA GLY A 82 -2.04 5.15 -0.62
C GLY A 82 -0.83 4.25 -0.95
N ASP A 83 -0.95 3.29 -1.86
CA ASP A 83 0.23 2.61 -2.45
C ASP A 83 0.96 3.46 -3.52
N ASP A 84 0.36 4.57 -3.94
CA ASP A 84 0.81 5.46 -5.02
C ASP A 84 2.09 6.22 -4.66
N VAL A 85 3.25 5.61 -4.85
CA VAL A 85 4.52 6.32 -4.65
C VAL A 85 4.93 6.94 -5.99
N LYS A 86 5.45 8.16 -6.01
CA LYS A 86 6.08 8.75 -7.20
C LYS A 86 7.60 8.67 -7.05
N ILE A 87 8.28 8.21 -8.08
CA ILE A 87 9.74 8.19 -8.16
C ILE A 87 10.11 9.14 -9.28
N GLU A 88 11.01 10.04 -8.97
CA GLU A 88 11.53 11.00 -9.92
C GLU A 88 13.03 10.85 -10.04
N TYR A 89 13.51 10.91 -11.27
CA TYR A 89 14.91 10.94 -11.63
C TYR A 89 15.32 12.38 -11.92
N TYR A 90 16.48 12.81 -11.44
CA TYR A 90 17.01 14.12 -11.74
C TYR A 90 17.73 14.12 -13.09
N ASP A 91 17.12 14.73 -14.09
CA ASP A 91 17.74 14.97 -15.38
C ASP A 91 18.72 16.14 -15.28
N THR A 92 20.02 15.84 -15.40
CA THR A 92 21.09 16.83 -15.33
C THR A 92 21.16 17.73 -16.56
N ILE A 93 20.63 17.31 -17.71
CA ILE A 93 20.63 18.12 -18.94
C ILE A 93 19.61 19.26 -18.79
N THR A 94 18.40 18.92 -18.34
CA THR A 94 17.33 19.90 -18.16
C THR A 94 17.33 20.54 -16.77
N SER A 95 18.12 20.01 -15.82
CA SER A 95 18.12 20.38 -14.40
C SER A 95 16.75 20.23 -13.73
N THR A 96 15.97 19.23 -14.15
CA THR A 96 14.61 19.00 -13.66
C THR A 96 14.39 17.58 -13.14
N TRP A 97 13.40 17.42 -12.27
CA TRP A 97 12.92 16.11 -11.81
C TRP A 97 11.90 15.56 -12.79
N VAL A 98 12.15 14.36 -13.31
CA VAL A 98 11.31 13.68 -14.30
C VAL A 98 10.71 12.43 -13.68
N ASN A 99 9.40 12.25 -13.84
CA ASN A 99 8.70 11.05 -13.36
C ASN A 99 9.22 9.80 -14.08
N THR A 100 9.56 8.75 -13.33
CA THR A 100 10.07 7.49 -13.90
C THR A 100 8.97 6.48 -14.18
N TYR A 101 7.73 6.72 -13.72
CA TYR A 101 6.63 5.77 -13.88
C TYR A 101 6.13 5.70 -15.33
N PRO A 102 5.79 4.50 -15.83
CA PRO A 102 5.14 4.35 -17.12
C PRO A 102 3.71 4.93 -17.08
N GLU A 103 3.27 5.56 -18.17
CA GLU A 103 1.96 6.24 -18.28
C GLU A 103 0.75 5.34 -17.97
N ASN A 104 0.91 4.02 -18.11
CA ASN A 104 -0.15 3.02 -17.92
C ASN A 104 -0.01 2.21 -16.61
N ALA A 105 0.78 2.67 -15.64
CA ALA A 105 0.88 2.00 -14.35
C ALA A 105 -0.50 1.94 -13.66
N VAL A 106 -0.96 0.73 -13.34
CA VAL A 106 -2.20 0.49 -12.59
C VAL A 106 -1.85 0.27 -11.13
N TYR A 107 -2.40 1.10 -10.25
CA TYR A 107 -2.20 0.99 -8.80
C TYR A 107 -3.38 0.28 -8.15
N THR A 108 -3.10 -0.53 -7.14
CA THR A 108 -4.10 -0.89 -6.14
C THR A 108 -4.12 0.23 -5.11
N LEU A 109 -5.30 0.69 -4.69
CA LEU A 109 -5.43 1.74 -3.68
C LEU A 109 -5.62 1.07 -2.32
N MET A 110 -4.55 0.66 -1.66
CA MET A 110 -4.59 0.36 -0.22
C MET A 110 -4.14 1.57 0.58
N ALA A 111 -4.85 1.85 1.68
CA ALA A 111 -4.53 2.96 2.57
C ALA A 111 -3.64 2.45 3.72
N HIS A 112 -2.51 3.11 3.91
CA HIS A 112 -1.54 2.84 4.94
C HIS A 112 -1.67 3.89 6.04
N PRO A 113 -2.24 3.53 7.21
CA PRO A 113 -2.29 4.42 8.35
C PRO A 113 -0.92 4.52 9.00
N VAL A 114 -0.53 5.74 9.37
CA VAL A 114 0.64 6.04 10.20
C VAL A 114 0.12 6.65 11.50
N PRO A 115 0.07 5.89 12.61
CA PRO A 115 -0.38 6.40 13.89
C PRO A 115 0.37 7.64 14.32
N SER A 116 -0.31 8.45 15.14
CA SER A 116 0.30 9.54 15.90
C SER A 116 1.58 9.06 16.60
N HIS A 117 2.68 9.78 16.43
CA HIS A 117 4.01 9.43 16.96
C HIS A 117 4.49 8.01 16.57
N GLY A 118 3.98 7.49 15.45
CA GLY A 118 4.27 6.15 14.94
C GLY A 118 5.05 6.17 13.63
N TYR A 119 5.12 5.00 13.00
CA TYR A 119 5.78 4.83 11.70
C TYR A 119 5.08 3.77 10.86
N CYS A 120 5.36 3.78 9.56
CA CYS A 120 4.92 2.78 8.60
C CYS A 120 6.06 2.49 7.62
N ASP A 121 6.41 1.21 7.48
CA ASP A 121 7.40 0.75 6.52
C ASP A 121 6.77 0.57 5.13
N GLY A 122 7.53 0.84 4.08
CA GLY A 122 7.10 0.73 2.71
C GLY A 122 8.25 0.44 1.76
N ASN A 123 7.90 0.14 0.52
CA ASN A 123 8.84 0.10 -0.58
C ASN A 123 8.22 0.71 -1.83
N ALA A 124 9.08 1.07 -2.77
CA ALA A 124 8.67 1.52 -4.09
C ALA A 124 9.48 0.78 -5.16
N PHE A 125 8.80 0.38 -6.24
CA PHE A 125 9.44 -0.28 -7.38
C PHE A 125 10.19 0.74 -8.24
N LEU A 126 11.42 0.40 -8.60
CA LEU A 126 12.23 1.14 -9.55
C LEU A 126 11.87 0.69 -10.96
N TYR A 127 11.60 1.65 -11.85
CA TYR A 127 11.32 1.41 -13.27
C TYR A 127 12.44 1.93 -14.18
N LYS A 128 13.40 2.67 -13.61
CA LYS A 128 14.56 3.22 -14.29
C LYS A 128 15.82 2.91 -13.47
N HIS A 129 16.78 2.25 -14.10
CA HIS A 129 17.97 1.65 -13.47
C HIS A 129 19.28 2.34 -13.89
N GLU A 130 19.23 3.65 -14.18
CA GLU A 130 20.43 4.39 -14.57
C GLU A 130 21.11 5.00 -13.34
N PRO A 131 22.45 5.10 -13.30
CA PRO A 131 23.12 5.83 -12.23
C PRO A 131 22.66 7.29 -12.18
N GLY A 132 22.46 7.83 -10.97
CA GLY A 132 22.05 9.22 -10.82
C GLY A 132 21.29 9.49 -9.54
N LYS A 133 20.74 10.70 -9.44
CA LYS A 133 19.96 11.15 -8.29
C LYS A 133 18.48 10.86 -8.51
N TYR A 134 17.85 10.33 -7.47
CA TYR A 134 16.45 9.97 -7.45
C TYR A 134 15.79 10.54 -6.20
N ARG A 135 14.47 10.68 -6.26
CA ARG A 135 13.68 10.93 -5.08
C ARG A 135 12.35 10.21 -5.13
N ILE A 136 11.95 9.73 -3.96
CA ILE A 136 10.60 9.31 -3.67
C ILE A 136 9.81 10.56 -3.30
N VAL A 137 8.63 10.73 -3.89
CA VAL A 137 7.68 11.78 -3.56
C VAL A 137 6.36 11.13 -3.18
N LYS A 138 5.87 11.45 -1.99
CA LYS A 138 4.65 10.88 -1.44
C LYS A 138 3.76 11.96 -0.84
N THR A 139 2.45 11.80 -1.00
CA THR A 139 1.46 12.62 -0.30
C THR A 139 0.92 11.82 0.89
N ILE A 140 0.91 12.45 2.06
CA ILE A 140 0.31 11.93 3.28
C ILE A 140 -0.88 12.81 3.64
N ASP A 141 -2.04 12.19 3.85
CA ASP A 141 -3.24 12.88 4.28
C ASP A 141 -3.43 12.71 5.80
N LYS A 142 -3.50 13.83 6.52
CA LYS A 142 -3.79 13.89 7.95
C LYS A 142 -4.95 14.84 8.18
N ALA A 143 -6.07 14.31 8.64
CA ALA A 143 -7.33 15.04 8.67
C ALA A 143 -7.54 15.71 7.29
N ASN A 144 -7.89 17.00 7.24
CA ASN A 144 -8.14 17.74 5.99
C ASN A 144 -6.88 18.22 5.26
N GLN A 145 -5.70 17.98 5.87
CA GLN A 145 -4.36 18.31 5.42
C GLN A 145 -3.73 17.28 4.47
N SER A 146 -3.29 17.63 3.26
CA SER A 146 -2.29 16.83 2.52
C SER A 146 -0.89 17.41 2.75
N TYR A 147 0.08 16.54 3.00
CA TYR A 147 1.47 16.87 3.29
C TYR A 147 2.37 16.15 2.28
N LEU A 148 3.37 16.86 1.75
CA LEU A 148 4.36 16.27 0.87
C LEU A 148 5.50 15.69 1.72
N VAL A 149 5.93 14.47 1.41
CA VAL A 149 7.08 13.83 2.03
C VAL A 149 8.01 13.33 0.93
N ILE A 150 9.30 13.59 1.09
CA ILE A 150 10.32 13.29 0.09
C ILE A 150 11.44 12.48 0.73
N GLY A 151 11.88 11.43 0.05
CA GLY A 151 13.09 10.68 0.39
C GLY A 151 14.06 10.71 -0.80
N ASN A 152 15.25 11.28 -0.61
CA ASN A 152 16.25 11.38 -1.68
C ASN A 152 17.24 10.22 -1.63
N PHE A 153 17.59 9.65 -2.79
CA PHE A 153 18.61 8.60 -2.92
C PHE A 153 19.36 8.72 -4.24
N SER A 154 20.29 7.80 -4.46
CA SER A 154 20.98 7.65 -5.73
C SER A 154 21.11 6.18 -6.12
N LEU A 155 21.12 5.95 -7.43
CA LEU A 155 21.55 4.66 -7.97
C LEU A 155 23.01 4.76 -8.42
N SER A 156 23.77 3.70 -8.14
CA SER A 156 25.18 3.58 -8.48
C SER A 156 25.45 2.27 -9.20
N ASN A 157 26.27 2.30 -10.24
CA ASN A 157 26.78 1.12 -10.94
C ASN A 157 28.17 0.68 -10.43
N THR A 158 28.63 1.26 -9.32
CA THR A 158 29.88 0.92 -8.67
C THR A 158 29.81 -0.50 -8.09
N HIS A 159 30.79 -1.34 -8.42
CA HIS A 159 30.81 -2.75 -8.03
C HIS A 159 30.82 -2.93 -6.50
N GLU A 160 31.49 -2.03 -5.78
CA GLU A 160 31.56 -2.02 -4.33
C GLU A 160 30.17 -1.84 -3.70
N ILE A 161 29.34 -0.93 -4.23
CA ILE A 161 27.98 -0.71 -3.74
C ILE A 161 27.13 -1.99 -3.94
N ALA A 162 27.27 -2.65 -5.09
CA ALA A 162 26.58 -3.91 -5.38
C ALA A 162 27.01 -5.06 -4.45
N GLN A 163 28.25 -5.06 -3.96
CA GLN A 163 28.73 -6.09 -3.03
C GLN A 163 28.30 -5.87 -1.57
N ILE A 164 28.18 -4.60 -1.15
CA ILE A 164 27.88 -4.27 0.25
C ILE A 164 26.38 -4.14 0.52
N TYR A 165 25.59 -3.74 -0.49
CA TYR A 165 24.15 -3.60 -0.32
C TYR A 165 23.51 -4.96 -0.08
N LYS A 166 22.62 -5.01 0.91
CA LYS A 166 21.77 -6.15 1.19
C LYS A 166 20.38 -5.63 1.39
N GLU A 167 19.44 -6.13 0.58
CA GLU A 167 18.03 -5.89 0.77
C GLU A 167 17.64 -6.15 2.24
N PRO A 168 16.83 -5.30 2.87
CA PRO A 168 16.42 -5.52 4.24
C PRO A 168 15.65 -6.83 4.37
N ASP A 169 15.80 -7.49 5.52
CA ASP A 169 15.03 -8.67 5.90
C ASP A 169 13.63 -8.32 6.45
N TRP A 170 13.27 -7.04 6.37
CA TRP A 170 12.00 -6.45 6.75
C TRP A 170 11.38 -5.68 5.57
N GLY A 171 10.07 -5.49 5.63
CA GLY A 171 9.32 -4.77 4.60
C GLY A 171 7.82 -4.99 4.73
N PRO A 172 7.01 -4.29 3.93
CA PRO A 172 5.57 -4.53 3.93
C PRO A 172 5.29 -5.99 3.56
N VAL A 173 4.38 -6.65 4.27
CA VAL A 173 3.97 -8.02 3.93
C VAL A 173 3.48 -8.10 2.49
N GLN A 174 4.06 -9.02 1.72
CA GLN A 174 3.66 -9.31 0.35
C GLN A 174 3.35 -10.79 0.16
N TYR A 175 2.38 -11.07 -0.71
CA TYR A 175 2.17 -12.42 -1.22
C TYR A 175 3.31 -12.75 -2.20
N LYS A 176 4.03 -13.85 -1.97
CA LYS A 176 5.27 -14.20 -2.69
C LYS A 176 5.09 -14.35 -4.19
N ASP A 177 3.93 -14.83 -4.64
CA ASP A 177 3.65 -14.97 -6.07
C ASP A 177 3.11 -13.65 -6.69
N GLY A 178 3.09 -12.54 -5.92
CA GLY A 178 2.67 -11.22 -6.37
C GLY A 178 1.16 -10.97 -6.28
N TYR A 179 0.77 -9.69 -6.28
CA TYR A 179 -0.64 -9.27 -6.16
C TYR A 179 -1.54 -9.88 -7.24
N GLU A 180 -1.08 -9.97 -8.49
CA GLU A 180 -1.87 -10.52 -9.60
C GLU A 180 -2.22 -12.00 -9.39
N ALA A 181 -1.27 -12.79 -8.89
CA ALA A 181 -1.51 -14.20 -8.57
C ALA A 181 -2.52 -14.33 -7.42
N LEU A 182 -2.45 -13.46 -6.42
CA LEU A 182 -3.42 -13.42 -5.32
C LEU A 182 -4.81 -13.04 -5.83
N ASP A 183 -4.95 -11.96 -6.59
CA ASP A 183 -6.24 -11.51 -7.15
C ASP A 183 -6.87 -12.58 -8.06
N MET A 184 -6.06 -13.24 -8.90
CA MET A 184 -6.50 -14.35 -9.72
C MET A 184 -6.95 -15.56 -8.87
N PHE A 185 -6.22 -15.88 -7.80
CA PHE A 185 -6.62 -16.93 -6.86
C PHE A 185 -7.97 -16.60 -6.22
N ILE A 186 -8.16 -15.38 -5.72
CA ILE A 186 -9.42 -14.92 -5.12
C ILE A 186 -10.55 -15.05 -6.15
N LYS A 187 -10.42 -14.45 -7.33
CA LYS A 187 -11.44 -14.51 -8.40
C LYS A 187 -11.83 -15.95 -8.77
N ARG A 188 -10.86 -16.86 -8.87
CA ARG A 188 -11.12 -18.27 -9.24
C ARG A 188 -11.81 -19.06 -8.13
N ASN A 189 -11.73 -18.62 -6.89
CA ASN A 189 -12.22 -19.36 -5.72
C ASN A 189 -13.33 -18.63 -4.96
N THR A 190 -13.78 -17.46 -5.42
CA THR A 190 -14.98 -16.80 -4.91
C THR A 190 -16.22 -17.60 -5.29
N TYR A 191 -17.00 -17.98 -4.28
CA TYR A 191 -18.29 -18.64 -4.44
C TYR A 191 -19.43 -17.71 -4.00
N TYR A 192 -20.42 -17.52 -4.86
CA TYR A 192 -21.59 -16.74 -4.50
C TYR A 192 -22.47 -17.55 -3.52
N PRO A 193 -22.87 -16.99 -2.36
CA PRO A 193 -23.70 -17.70 -1.40
C PRO A 193 -24.99 -18.23 -2.03
N ALA A 194 -25.24 -19.54 -1.92
CA ALA A 194 -26.39 -20.19 -2.55
C ALA A 194 -27.74 -19.56 -2.12
N ALA A 195 -27.85 -19.17 -0.85
CA ALA A 195 -29.05 -18.52 -0.30
C ALA A 195 -29.33 -17.13 -0.86
N LEU A 196 -28.37 -16.52 -1.59
CA LEU A 196 -28.52 -15.22 -2.23
C LEU A 196 -28.68 -15.34 -3.76
N LYS A 197 -28.60 -16.54 -4.35
CA LYS A 197 -28.69 -16.70 -5.81
C LYS A 197 -30.03 -16.15 -6.33
N GLY A 198 -29.98 -15.33 -7.38
CA GLY A 198 -31.14 -14.65 -7.95
C GLY A 198 -31.56 -13.37 -7.23
N SER A 199 -30.86 -12.97 -6.17
CA SER A 199 -31.11 -11.70 -5.47
C SER A 199 -30.54 -10.47 -6.20
N GLY A 200 -29.61 -10.65 -7.14
CA GLY A 200 -28.89 -9.56 -7.80
C GLY A 200 -27.92 -8.80 -6.90
N LEU A 201 -27.75 -9.18 -5.63
CA LEU A 201 -26.91 -8.45 -4.69
C LEU A 201 -25.42 -8.54 -5.08
N LYS A 202 -24.73 -7.41 -4.96
CA LYS A 202 -23.27 -7.32 -5.15
C LYS A 202 -22.63 -6.83 -3.87
N ALA A 203 -21.45 -7.35 -3.56
CA ALA A 203 -20.72 -6.95 -2.37
C ALA A 203 -19.21 -7.00 -2.59
N VAL A 204 -18.50 -6.15 -1.86
CA VAL A 204 -17.05 -6.25 -1.69
C VAL A 204 -16.79 -6.41 -0.20
N VAL A 205 -16.30 -7.58 0.20
CA VAL A 205 -15.91 -7.87 1.57
C VAL A 205 -14.41 -7.67 1.71
N VAL A 206 -14.01 -6.95 2.76
CA VAL A 206 -12.61 -6.65 3.04
C VAL A 206 -12.16 -7.49 4.22
N CYS A 207 -11.16 -8.34 4.00
CA CYS A 207 -10.56 -9.19 5.01
C CYS A 207 -9.15 -8.66 5.37
N GLU A 208 -8.92 -8.35 6.64
CA GLU A 208 -7.58 -8.13 7.20
C GLU A 208 -7.00 -9.46 7.63
N LEU A 209 -5.88 -9.86 7.02
CA LEU A 209 -5.09 -11.02 7.39
C LEU A 209 -3.97 -10.58 8.31
N THR A 210 -3.71 -11.35 9.36
CA THR A 210 -2.50 -11.24 10.18
C THR A 210 -1.52 -12.31 9.73
N ILE A 211 -0.33 -11.90 9.27
CA ILE A 211 0.73 -12.80 8.81
C ILE A 211 1.81 -12.91 9.89
N ASP A 212 2.29 -14.13 10.14
CA ASP A 212 3.38 -14.38 11.09
C ASP A 212 4.78 -14.35 10.45
N THR A 213 5.80 -14.59 11.28
CA THR A 213 7.22 -14.65 10.88
C THR A 213 7.56 -15.79 9.93
N LEU A 214 6.65 -16.75 9.74
CA LEU A 214 6.81 -17.85 8.80
C LEU A 214 5.97 -17.64 7.52
N GLY A 215 5.31 -16.49 7.38
CA GLY A 215 4.47 -16.18 6.24
C GLY A 215 3.11 -16.91 6.26
N ARG A 216 2.62 -17.31 7.45
CA ARG A 216 1.33 -18.01 7.60
C ARG A 216 0.25 -17.04 8.07
N ILE A 217 -0.97 -17.25 7.57
CA ILE A 217 -2.16 -16.52 8.01
C ILE A 217 -2.58 -17.03 9.40
N GLN A 218 -2.58 -16.17 10.41
CA GLN A 218 -2.94 -16.50 11.79
C GLN A 218 -4.37 -16.10 12.14
N LYS A 219 -4.79 -14.91 11.73
CA LYS A 219 -6.11 -14.36 12.07
C LYS A 219 -6.67 -13.58 10.90
N THR A 220 -7.99 -13.69 10.72
CA THR A 220 -8.75 -12.90 9.75
C THR A 220 -9.76 -12.04 10.49
N LYS A 221 -9.84 -10.76 10.13
CA LYS A 221 -10.85 -9.82 10.61
C LYS A 221 -11.58 -9.18 9.42
N ILE A 222 -12.90 -9.02 9.51
CA ILE A 222 -13.64 -8.25 8.51
C ILE A 222 -13.54 -6.75 8.83
N LEU A 223 -13.17 -5.95 7.84
CA LEU A 223 -13.07 -4.49 7.95
C LEU A 223 -14.24 -3.76 7.28
N SER A 224 -14.99 -4.41 6.37
CA SER A 224 -16.14 -3.79 5.70
C SER A 224 -17.26 -3.45 6.69
N LYS A 225 -17.74 -2.20 6.67
CA LYS A 225 -18.91 -1.80 7.47
C LYS A 225 -20.19 -2.30 6.78
N LYS A 226 -21.03 -3.05 7.52
CA LYS A 226 -22.38 -3.48 7.11
C LYS A 226 -22.40 -4.23 5.77
N THR A 227 -21.82 -5.42 5.73
CA THR A 227 -21.98 -6.38 4.63
C THR A 227 -22.98 -7.49 5.00
N ASN A 228 -23.54 -8.18 4.01
CA ASN A 228 -24.39 -9.33 4.29
C ASN A 228 -23.53 -10.44 4.90
N LEU A 229 -23.94 -10.98 6.06
CA LEU A 229 -23.18 -12.00 6.81
C LEU A 229 -22.82 -13.21 5.95
N LEU A 230 -23.64 -13.58 4.97
CA LEU A 230 -23.36 -14.70 4.07
C LEU A 230 -22.17 -14.41 3.14
N PHE A 231 -21.98 -13.16 2.70
CA PHE A 231 -20.79 -12.77 1.95
C PHE A 231 -19.56 -12.76 2.86
N GLU A 232 -19.70 -12.29 4.10
CA GLU A 232 -18.61 -12.27 5.09
C GLU A 232 -18.11 -13.69 5.39
N GLU A 233 -19.02 -14.63 5.63
CA GLU A 233 -18.67 -16.05 5.85
C GLU A 233 -17.94 -16.68 4.67
N GLN A 234 -18.40 -16.42 3.43
CA GLN A 234 -17.72 -16.93 2.23
C GLN A 234 -16.34 -16.29 2.05
N ALA A 235 -16.21 -15.00 2.35
CA ALA A 235 -14.93 -14.31 2.28
C ALA A 235 -13.93 -14.88 3.29
N ILE A 236 -14.33 -15.10 4.55
CA ILE A 236 -13.48 -15.70 5.59
C ILE A 236 -13.02 -17.11 5.16
N LYS A 237 -13.94 -17.94 4.64
CA LYS A 237 -13.62 -19.28 4.13
C LYS A 237 -12.65 -19.24 2.94
N LEU A 238 -12.81 -18.27 2.04
CA LEU A 238 -11.93 -18.11 0.89
C LEU A 238 -10.53 -17.67 1.32
N VAL A 239 -10.41 -16.63 2.14
CA VAL A 239 -9.09 -16.12 2.53
C VAL A 239 -8.32 -17.11 3.39
N GLY A 240 -9.00 -17.93 4.20
CA GLY A 240 -8.38 -19.04 4.92
C GLY A 240 -7.82 -20.16 4.02
N LYS A 241 -8.17 -20.17 2.72
CA LYS A 241 -7.63 -21.12 1.72
C LYS A 241 -6.51 -20.51 0.87
N ILE A 242 -6.20 -19.22 1.04
CA ILE A 242 -5.06 -18.63 0.33
C ILE A 242 -3.81 -19.41 0.74
N PRO A 243 -3.04 -19.93 -0.24
CA PRO A 243 -1.83 -20.69 0.08
C PRO A 243 -0.84 -19.83 0.88
N GLY A 244 -0.18 -20.42 1.88
CA GLY A 244 0.67 -19.73 2.85
C GLY A 244 2.04 -19.27 2.32
N LYS A 245 2.09 -18.67 1.14
CA LYS A 245 3.31 -18.13 0.55
C LYS A 245 3.39 -16.63 0.76
N TRP A 246 3.49 -16.18 2.01
CA TRP A 246 3.71 -14.76 2.31
C TRP A 246 5.16 -14.52 2.71
N GLN A 247 5.66 -13.30 2.47
CA GLN A 247 6.91 -12.86 3.07
C GLN A 247 6.72 -12.80 4.61
N PRO A 248 7.74 -13.23 5.39
CA PRO A 248 7.73 -13.08 6.85
C PRO A 248 7.36 -11.67 7.28
N ALA A 249 6.43 -11.55 8.23
CA ALA A 249 6.12 -10.27 8.85
C ALA A 249 7.24 -9.88 9.83
N CYS A 250 8.16 -9.04 9.39
CA CYS A 250 9.14 -8.34 10.23
C CYS A 250 9.17 -6.88 9.80
N ASP A 251 9.06 -5.97 10.75
CA ASP A 251 9.20 -4.53 10.51
C ASP A 251 10.64 -4.06 10.76
N SER A 252 10.92 -2.80 10.42
CA SER A 252 12.23 -2.16 10.55
C SER A 252 12.80 -2.11 11.97
N HIS A 253 11.97 -2.40 12.99
CA HIS A 253 12.36 -2.40 14.40
C HIS A 253 12.38 -3.82 15.00
N GLY A 254 12.33 -4.86 14.15
CA GLY A 254 12.37 -6.25 14.58
C GLY A 254 11.09 -6.73 15.26
N ARG A 255 9.96 -6.03 15.05
CA ARG A 255 8.65 -6.50 15.53
C ARG A 255 8.04 -7.44 14.51
N TYR A 256 7.47 -8.50 15.06
CA TYR A 256 6.95 -9.63 14.30
C TYR A 256 5.44 -9.62 14.38
N LEU A 257 4.76 -8.98 13.43
CA LEU A 257 3.32 -9.06 13.15
C LEU A 257 2.99 -7.94 12.17
N ASP A 258 2.52 -8.30 10.99
CA ASP A 258 2.10 -7.32 9.98
C ASP A 258 0.83 -7.83 9.30
N LYS A 259 0.03 -6.90 8.77
CA LYS A 259 -1.32 -7.16 8.31
C LYS A 259 -1.51 -6.82 6.86
N TYR A 260 -2.32 -7.64 6.20
CA TYR A 260 -2.57 -7.52 4.77
C TYR A 260 -4.07 -7.49 4.46
N GLY A 261 -4.50 -6.49 3.67
CA GLY A 261 -5.88 -6.37 3.21
C GLY A 261 -6.16 -7.21 1.96
N VAL A 262 -7.19 -8.06 2.01
CA VAL A 262 -7.68 -8.83 0.86
C VAL A 262 -9.11 -8.45 0.53
N PHE A 263 -9.36 -8.15 -0.74
CA PHE A 263 -10.67 -7.77 -1.26
C PHE A 263 -11.35 -8.95 -1.94
N VAL A 264 -12.51 -9.36 -1.44
CA VAL A 264 -13.32 -10.42 -2.04
C VAL A 264 -14.57 -9.79 -2.65
N ARG A 265 -14.66 -9.84 -3.99
CA ARG A 265 -15.79 -9.29 -4.74
C ARG A 265 -16.79 -10.40 -5.07
N PHE A 266 -18.06 -10.17 -4.75
CA PHE A 266 -19.16 -11.07 -5.05
C PHE A 266 -20.12 -10.43 -6.05
N ASP A 267 -20.42 -11.17 -7.10
CA ASP A 267 -21.49 -10.91 -8.07
C ASP A 267 -22.11 -12.23 -8.54
N GLU A 268 -23.27 -12.19 -9.20
CA GLU A 268 -23.96 -13.41 -9.65
C GLU A 268 -23.17 -14.26 -10.66
N GLY A 269 -22.09 -13.73 -11.25
CA GLY A 269 -21.17 -14.47 -12.12
C GLY A 269 -20.05 -15.19 -11.36
N SER A 270 -19.93 -14.94 -10.06
CA SER A 270 -19.06 -15.72 -9.17
C SER A 270 -19.55 -17.17 -9.08
N LYS A 271 -18.63 -18.13 -8.88
CA LYS A 271 -18.93 -19.58 -8.96
C LYS A 271 -20.07 -20.03 -8.04
#